data_AF-A0A9E3KVQ5-F1
#
_entry.id   AF-A0A9E3KVQ5-F1
#
_cell.length_a   1.000
_cell.length_b   1.000
_cell.length_c   1.000
_cell.angle_alpha   90.00
_cell.angle_beta   90.00
_cell.angle_gamma   90.00
#
_symmetry.space_group_name_H-M   'P 1'
#
loop_
_entity.id
_entity.type
_entity.pdbx_description
1 polymer ?
#
loop_
_entity_poly.entity_id
_entity_poly.type
_entity_poly.pdbx_seq_one_letter_code
_entity_poly.pdbx_strand_id
1 'polypeptide(L)'
;MKEYSTKYFVVLLAAVCLASCAPKTRILSSNTAPQRTDGQAFILTEISEDNTYGYSEKNPVKVGGVDKMEGPVNERRFLNALAGPNGEPITYQRMGSCCPFKTPNGISGSGLLDKYKIIWEGQTTEVFLYLNMYDYGKLKCPVGLTLKSN
;
A
#
# COMPACT_ATOMS: atom_id res chain seq x y z
N MET A 1 72.37 11.32 -19.58
CA MET A 1 72.15 12.35 -20.60
C MET A 1 71.63 11.70 -21.88
N LYS A 2 70.36 11.94 -22.21
CA LYS A 2 69.88 12.32 -23.54
C LYS A 2 68.35 12.45 -23.46
N GLU A 3 67.92 13.71 -23.41
CA GLU A 3 66.57 14.17 -23.70
C GLU A 3 66.30 14.11 -25.20
N TYR A 4 65.03 14.00 -25.59
CA TYR A 4 64.39 14.51 -26.83
C TYR A 4 62.91 14.10 -26.69
N SER A 5 61.96 14.94 -26.21
CA SER A 5 61.47 16.23 -26.70
C SER A 5 61.09 16.22 -28.18
N THR A 6 59.84 15.92 -28.51
CA THR A 6 59.13 16.54 -29.65
C THR A 6 57.62 16.48 -29.39
N LYS A 7 57.04 17.68 -29.30
CA LYS A 7 55.63 18.01 -29.12
C LYS A 7 54.94 17.98 -30.50
N TYR A 8 53.87 17.22 -30.72
CA TYR A 8 52.77 17.53 -31.67
C TYR A 8 51.59 16.63 -31.26
N PHE A 9 50.58 17.14 -30.55
CA PHE A 9 49.43 17.88 -31.10
C PHE A 9 48.68 17.06 -32.16
N VAL A 10 48.01 15.99 -31.72
CA VAL A 10 46.87 15.42 -32.44
C VAL A 10 45.68 15.42 -31.49
N VAL A 11 44.90 16.48 -31.61
CA VAL A 11 43.54 16.58 -31.09
C VAL A 11 42.71 15.56 -31.88
N LEU A 12 42.28 14.48 -31.24
CA LEU A 12 41.17 13.67 -31.75
C LEU A 12 40.05 13.70 -30.72
N LEU A 13 38.99 14.43 -31.06
CA LEU A 13 37.71 14.47 -30.37
C LEU A 13 37.19 13.04 -30.18
N ALA A 14 37.15 12.58 -28.94
CA ALA A 14 36.29 11.46 -28.53
C ALA A 14 35.12 12.03 -27.74
N ALA A 15 34.14 12.58 -28.46
CA ALA A 15 32.82 12.90 -27.90
C ALA A 15 32.05 11.58 -27.71
N VAL A 16 32.32 10.88 -26.61
CA VAL A 16 31.54 9.69 -26.22
C VAL A 16 30.41 10.14 -25.32
N CYS A 17 29.20 9.98 -25.83
CA CYS A 17 27.92 10.36 -25.26
C CYS A 17 27.76 9.81 -23.83
N LEU A 18 27.60 10.72 -22.87
CA LEU A 18 26.99 10.41 -21.58
C LEU A 18 25.50 10.13 -21.83
N ALA A 19 25.14 8.88 -22.09
CA ALA A 19 23.77 8.42 -22.02
C ALA A 19 23.34 8.43 -20.55
N SER A 20 22.85 9.60 -20.10
CA SER A 20 22.14 9.76 -18.84
C SER A 20 20.90 8.87 -18.87
N CYS A 21 20.98 7.73 -18.18
CA CYS A 21 19.81 6.93 -17.91
C CYS A 21 19.05 7.61 -16.77
N ALA A 22 18.25 8.62 -17.09
CA ALA A 22 17.28 9.15 -16.15
C ALA A 22 16.32 8.01 -15.77
N PRO A 23 16.15 7.67 -14.48
CA PRO A 23 15.09 6.76 -14.08
C PRO A 23 13.76 7.44 -14.43
N LYS A 24 13.10 6.94 -15.48
CA LYS A 24 11.69 7.25 -15.72
C LYS A 24 10.95 6.68 -14.51
N THR A 25 10.55 7.55 -13.58
CA THR A 25 9.48 7.25 -12.63
C THR A 25 8.25 6.91 -13.47
N ARG A 26 8.05 5.61 -13.72
CA ARG A 26 6.77 5.11 -14.17
C ARG A 26 5.81 5.37 -13.03
N ILE A 27 5.02 6.43 -13.13
CA ILE A 27 3.78 6.53 -12.37
C ILE A 27 2.90 5.41 -12.93
N LEU A 28 3.00 4.23 -12.33
CA LEU A 28 2.10 3.11 -12.59
C LEU A 28 0.77 3.45 -11.92
N SER A 29 -0.07 4.15 -12.68
CA SER A 29 -1.51 4.03 -12.55
C SER A 29 -1.89 2.69 -13.18
N SER A 30 -2.06 1.64 -12.38
CA SER A 30 -2.69 0.41 -12.86
C SER A 30 -3.31 -0.38 -11.72
N ASN A 31 -4.48 -0.94 -12.02
CA ASN A 31 -5.26 -1.89 -11.22
C ASN A 31 -4.46 -3.18 -10.94
N THR A 32 -3.41 -3.09 -10.14
CA THR A 32 -2.50 -4.19 -9.83
C THR A 32 -2.68 -4.59 -8.38
N ALA A 33 -2.70 -5.90 -8.12
CA ALA A 33 -2.76 -6.46 -6.77
C ALA A 33 -1.69 -5.81 -5.88
N PRO A 34 -1.97 -5.51 -4.60
CA PRO A 34 -1.06 -4.75 -3.77
C PRO A 34 0.24 -5.54 -3.53
N GLN A 35 1.39 -4.85 -3.60
CA GLN A 35 2.70 -5.45 -3.38
C GLN A 35 2.88 -5.87 -1.91
N ARG A 36 3.73 -6.86 -1.63
CA ARG A 36 3.88 -7.49 -0.31
C ARG A 36 5.32 -7.34 0.20
N THR A 37 5.49 -7.23 1.52
CA THR A 37 6.79 -7.39 2.18
C THR A 37 6.99 -8.84 2.63
N ASP A 38 8.24 -9.20 2.97
CA ASP A 38 8.62 -10.53 3.50
C ASP A 38 7.85 -10.89 4.79
N GLY A 39 7.18 -9.93 5.42
CA GLY A 39 6.44 -10.02 6.68
C GLY A 39 4.91 -10.05 6.60
N GLN A 40 4.31 -10.46 5.48
CA GLN A 40 2.84 -10.64 5.34
C GLN A 40 2.00 -9.34 5.49
N ALA A 41 2.54 -8.18 5.12
CA ALA A 41 1.80 -6.92 5.03
C ALA A 41 1.71 -6.44 3.57
N PHE A 42 0.69 -5.65 3.25
CA PHE A 42 0.67 -4.90 2.00
C PHE A 42 1.61 -3.68 2.07
N ILE A 43 2.24 -3.34 0.95
CA ILE A 43 3.00 -2.10 0.79
C ILE A 43 1.99 -1.00 0.46
N LEU A 44 1.77 -0.09 1.41
CA LEU A 44 0.99 1.12 1.22
C LEU A 44 1.96 2.30 1.11
N THR A 45 1.70 3.22 0.18
CA THR A 45 2.63 4.33 -0.11
C THR A 45 2.04 5.70 0.16
N GLU A 46 0.76 5.78 0.52
CA GLU A 46 0.05 7.05 0.72
C GLU A 46 -1.00 6.95 1.83
N ILE A 47 -1.25 8.09 2.47
CA ILE A 47 -2.38 8.29 3.38
C ILE A 47 -3.56 8.81 2.55
N SER A 48 -4.77 8.35 2.86
CA SER A 48 -6.00 8.86 2.26
C SER A 48 -6.18 10.34 2.59
N GLU A 49 -6.71 11.13 1.65
CA GLU A 49 -7.17 12.50 1.92
C GLU A 49 -8.65 12.52 2.35
N ASP A 50 -9.35 11.39 2.18
CA ASP A 50 -10.75 11.21 2.57
C ASP A 50 -10.84 10.64 3.99
N ASN A 51 -11.37 11.44 4.92
CA ASN A 51 -11.57 11.10 6.32
C ASN A 51 -12.55 9.94 6.55
N THR A 52 -13.31 9.52 5.54
CA THR A 52 -14.26 8.40 5.64
C THR A 52 -13.66 7.06 5.20
N TYR A 53 -12.49 7.08 4.56
CA TYR A 53 -11.85 5.88 4.01
C TYR A 53 -11.53 4.86 5.10
N GLY A 54 -12.13 3.69 5.00
CA GLY A 54 -12.04 2.61 5.98
C GLY A 54 -12.92 2.79 7.21
N TYR A 55 -13.30 4.02 7.58
CA TYR A 55 -14.13 4.29 8.76
C TYR A 55 -15.64 4.20 8.51
N SER A 56 -16.07 4.11 7.25
CA SER A 56 -17.47 4.06 6.85
C SER A 56 -17.78 2.81 6.03
N GLU A 57 -18.96 2.22 6.26
CA GLU A 57 -19.51 1.14 5.43
C GLU A 57 -19.65 1.55 3.96
N LYS A 58 -19.85 2.86 3.70
CA LYS A 58 -19.97 3.41 2.34
C LYS A 58 -18.61 3.62 1.66
N ASN A 59 -17.52 3.62 2.44
CA ASN A 59 -16.17 3.79 1.94
C ASN A 59 -15.21 2.78 2.59
N PRO A 60 -15.46 1.47 2.45
CA PRO A 60 -14.65 0.45 3.08
C PRO A 60 -13.32 0.29 2.35
N VAL A 61 -12.33 -0.30 3.03
CA VAL A 61 -11.07 -0.67 2.39
C VAL A 61 -11.30 -1.91 1.55
N LYS A 62 -11.15 -1.77 0.23
CA LYS A 62 -11.36 -2.82 -0.76
C LYS A 62 -10.10 -3.66 -0.97
N VAL A 63 -9.84 -4.58 -0.04
CA VAL A 63 -8.64 -5.43 -0.06
C VAL A 63 -8.73 -6.58 -1.08
N GLY A 64 -9.94 -7.00 -1.45
CA GLY A 64 -10.19 -8.08 -2.39
C GLY A 64 -9.55 -9.42 -1.99
N GLY A 65 -9.50 -10.35 -2.93
CA GLY A 65 -8.84 -11.64 -2.75
C GLY A 65 -9.76 -12.84 -2.54
N VAL A 66 -11.08 -12.65 -2.47
CA VAL A 66 -12.02 -13.78 -2.39
C VAL A 66 -11.87 -14.74 -3.57
N ASP A 67 -11.61 -14.22 -4.77
CA ASP A 67 -11.36 -14.96 -6.02
C ASP A 67 -10.12 -15.88 -5.94
N LYS A 68 -9.20 -15.58 -5.03
CA LYS A 68 -7.96 -16.34 -4.80
C LYS A 68 -7.95 -17.07 -3.46
N MET A 69 -9.09 -17.12 -2.76
CA MET A 69 -9.18 -17.63 -1.39
C MET A 69 -8.26 -16.89 -0.40
N GLU A 70 -7.88 -15.66 -0.73
CA GLU A 70 -7.01 -14.80 0.07
C GLU A 70 -7.77 -13.72 0.84
N GLY A 71 -9.10 -13.60 0.68
CA GLY A 71 -9.90 -12.50 1.24
C GLY A 71 -9.59 -12.17 2.71
N PRO A 72 -9.82 -13.11 3.64
CA PRO A 72 -9.49 -12.89 5.06
C PRO A 72 -7.99 -12.65 5.33
N VAL A 73 -7.11 -13.22 4.50
CA VAL A 73 -5.65 -13.02 4.63
C VAL A 73 -5.27 -11.61 4.19
N ASN A 74 -5.89 -11.08 3.13
CA ASN A 74 -5.66 -9.73 2.62
C ASN A 74 -6.14 -8.66 3.58
N GLU A 75 -7.24 -8.91 4.30
CA GLU A 75 -7.66 -8.04 5.40
C GLU A 75 -6.56 -7.91 6.47
N ARG A 76 -6.02 -9.05 6.92
CA ARG A 76 -4.91 -9.05 7.89
C ARG A 76 -3.64 -8.41 7.32
N ARG A 77 -3.31 -8.66 6.05
CA ARG A 77 -2.17 -8.01 5.36
C ARG A 77 -2.31 -6.50 5.32
N PHE A 78 -3.51 -5.99 5.07
CA PHE A 78 -3.80 -4.57 5.12
C PHE A 78 -3.61 -4.02 6.53
N LEU A 79 -4.23 -4.66 7.54
CA LEU A 79 -4.11 -4.23 8.93
C LEU A 79 -2.66 -4.27 9.44
N ASN A 80 -1.88 -5.27 9.05
CA ASN A 80 -0.46 -5.39 9.40
C ASN A 80 0.42 -4.28 8.80
N ALA A 81 -0.08 -3.53 7.81
CA ALA A 81 0.61 -2.39 7.20
C ALA A 81 0.38 -1.07 7.97
N LEU A 82 -0.53 -1.08 8.96
CA LEU A 82 -0.92 0.12 9.71
C LEU A 82 -0.17 0.21 11.04
N ALA A 83 -0.05 1.43 11.53
CA ALA A 83 0.41 1.80 12.86
C ALA A 83 -0.49 2.91 13.44
N GLY A 84 -0.40 3.15 14.74
CA GLY A 84 -1.16 4.18 15.44
C GLY A 84 -0.83 5.60 14.96
N PRO A 85 -1.52 6.63 15.46
CA PRO A 85 -1.35 8.02 15.03
C PRO A 85 0.08 8.56 15.13
N ASN A 86 0.89 8.03 16.05
CA ASN A 86 2.30 8.40 16.24
C ASN A 86 3.26 7.25 15.92
N GLY A 87 2.80 6.23 15.18
CA GLY A 87 3.62 5.07 14.81
C GLY A 87 3.57 3.92 15.82
N GLU A 88 2.62 3.94 16.76
CA GLU A 88 2.46 2.88 17.75
C GLU A 88 2.16 1.53 17.08
N PRO A 89 2.69 0.41 17.60
CA PRO A 89 2.26 -0.90 17.14
C PRO A 89 0.76 -1.08 17.42
N ILE A 90 0.02 -1.50 16.40
CA ILE A 90 -1.40 -1.82 16.57
C ILE A 90 -1.62 -3.32 16.78
N THR A 91 -2.71 -3.64 17.46
CA THR A 91 -3.38 -4.93 17.38
C THR A 91 -4.80 -4.72 16.85
N TYR A 92 -5.46 -5.81 16.44
CA TYR A 92 -6.81 -5.72 15.91
C TYR A 92 -7.66 -6.91 16.31
N GLN A 93 -8.95 -6.66 16.51
CA GLN A 93 -9.97 -7.67 16.81
C GLN A 93 -11.04 -7.66 15.73
N ARG A 94 -11.33 -8.82 15.14
CA ARG A 94 -12.46 -8.95 14.22
C ARG A 94 -13.76 -8.97 15.02
N MET A 95 -14.64 -8.01 14.76
CA MET A 95 -15.93 -7.85 15.43
C MET A 95 -17.04 -8.65 14.76
N GLY A 96 -16.80 -9.14 13.54
CA GLY A 96 -17.76 -9.93 12.77
C GLY A 96 -17.98 -9.36 11.37
N SER A 97 -18.78 -10.08 10.60
CA SER A 97 -19.29 -9.60 9.32
C SER A 97 -20.55 -8.77 9.55
N CYS A 98 -20.74 -7.74 8.75
CA CYS A 98 -21.87 -6.82 8.82
C CYS A 98 -22.20 -6.30 7.42
N CYS A 99 -23.10 -5.30 7.39
CA CYS A 99 -23.10 -4.30 6.33
C CYS A 99 -23.26 -4.92 4.93
N PRO A 100 -24.43 -5.52 4.64
CA PRO A 100 -24.66 -6.18 3.36
C PRO A 100 -24.58 -5.19 2.21
N PHE A 101 -23.88 -5.59 1.14
CA PHE A 101 -23.71 -4.77 -0.05
C PHE A 101 -23.74 -5.63 -1.32
N LYS A 102 -23.96 -4.99 -2.46
CA LYS A 102 -23.97 -5.65 -3.77
C LYS A 102 -22.58 -5.70 -4.37
N THR A 103 -22.18 -6.88 -4.83
CA THR A 103 -20.92 -7.11 -5.54
C THR A 103 -21.06 -8.33 -6.44
N PRO A 104 -20.53 -8.30 -7.68
CA PRO A 104 -20.50 -9.48 -8.54
C PRO A 104 -19.55 -10.58 -8.03
N ASN A 105 -18.65 -10.24 -7.10
CA ASN A 105 -17.64 -11.15 -6.55
C ASN A 105 -18.15 -11.92 -5.32
N GLY A 106 -19.38 -11.66 -4.87
CA GLY A 106 -20.00 -12.28 -3.70
C GLY A 106 -20.99 -13.39 -4.05
N ILE A 107 -21.39 -14.15 -3.03
CA ILE A 107 -22.37 -15.25 -3.18
C ILE A 107 -23.71 -14.64 -3.56
N SER A 108 -24.31 -15.13 -4.65
CA SER A 108 -25.58 -14.61 -5.19
C SER A 108 -25.55 -13.09 -5.41
N GLY A 109 -24.41 -12.55 -5.84
CA GLY A 109 -24.24 -11.12 -6.13
C GLY A 109 -24.24 -10.21 -4.90
N SER A 110 -24.03 -10.76 -3.71
CA SER A 110 -24.01 -10.01 -2.45
C SER A 110 -22.82 -10.40 -1.58
N GLY A 111 -22.29 -9.43 -0.84
CA GLY A 111 -21.19 -9.60 0.11
C GLY A 111 -21.53 -8.96 1.46
N LEU A 112 -20.74 -9.28 2.47
CA LEU A 112 -20.74 -8.63 3.78
C LEU A 112 -19.38 -7.97 4.01
N LEU A 113 -19.35 -6.80 4.61
CA LEU A 113 -18.09 -6.21 5.07
C LEU A 113 -17.67 -6.86 6.38
N ASP A 114 -16.36 -6.87 6.66
CA ASP A 114 -15.85 -7.25 7.96
C ASP A 114 -15.45 -6.01 8.76
N LYS A 115 -15.92 -5.95 10.01
CA LYS A 115 -15.62 -4.86 10.94
C LYS A 115 -14.49 -5.29 11.87
N TYR A 116 -13.45 -4.47 11.96
CA TYR A 116 -12.30 -4.67 12.85
C TYR A 116 -12.18 -3.52 13.83
N LYS A 117 -11.98 -3.83 15.11
CA LYS A 117 -11.55 -2.86 16.12
C LYS A 117 -10.03 -2.73 16.07
N ILE A 118 -9.52 -1.51 16.01
CA ILE A 118 -8.09 -1.18 15.96
C ILE A 118 -7.66 -0.67 17.33
N ILE A 119 -6.56 -1.21 17.86
CA ILE A 119 -6.12 -1.02 19.23
C ILE A 119 -4.64 -0.63 19.26
N TRP A 120 -4.30 0.42 20.00
CA TRP A 120 -2.91 0.81 20.32
C TRP A 120 -2.81 1.42 21.73
N GLU A 121 -1.59 1.54 22.23
CA GLU A 121 -1.32 2.11 23.55
C GLU A 121 -1.67 3.60 23.61
N GLY A 122 -2.34 4.05 24.68
CA GLY A 122 -2.75 5.45 24.83
C GLY A 122 -4.00 5.83 24.03
N GLN A 123 -4.67 4.89 23.37
CA GLN A 123 -5.92 5.13 22.65
C GLN A 123 -7.04 5.57 23.62
N THR A 124 -7.66 6.72 23.33
CA THR A 124 -8.75 7.29 24.14
C THR A 124 -10.13 7.07 23.53
N THR A 125 -10.20 6.76 22.24
CA THR A 125 -11.45 6.53 21.51
C THR A 125 -11.38 5.23 20.71
N GLU A 126 -12.49 4.49 20.68
CA GLU A 126 -12.55 3.27 19.88
C GLU A 126 -12.47 3.61 18.38
N VAL A 127 -11.62 2.87 17.68
CA VAL A 127 -11.49 2.96 16.22
C VAL A 127 -11.92 1.66 15.58
N PHE A 128 -12.77 1.77 14.57
CA PHE A 128 -13.23 0.65 13.77
C PHE A 128 -12.97 0.87 12.29
N LEU A 129 -12.50 -0.18 11.61
CA LEU A 129 -12.35 -0.21 10.17
C LEU A 129 -13.31 -1.23 9.54
N TYR A 130 -13.86 -0.89 8.39
CA TYR A 130 -14.68 -1.76 7.54
C TYR A 130 -13.85 -2.20 6.34
N LEU A 131 -13.69 -3.51 6.19
CA LEU A 131 -12.91 -4.12 5.11
C LEU A 131 -13.84 -4.89 4.17
N ASN A 132 -13.54 -4.79 2.88
CA ASN A 132 -14.21 -5.50 1.81
C ASN A 132 -13.21 -6.47 1.17
N MET A 133 -13.38 -7.76 1.44
CA MET A 133 -12.55 -8.84 0.89
C MET A 133 -12.98 -9.33 -0.50
N TYR A 134 -14.07 -8.79 -1.04
CA TYR A 134 -14.65 -9.20 -2.33
C TYR A 134 -14.11 -8.37 -3.49
N ASP A 135 -14.05 -7.06 -3.32
CA ASP A 135 -13.65 -6.13 -4.38
C ASP A 135 -12.25 -5.58 -4.12
N TYR A 136 -11.50 -5.34 -5.21
CA TYR A 136 -10.21 -4.67 -5.16
C TYR A 136 -10.36 -3.16 -5.33
N GLY A 137 -9.56 -2.40 -4.59
CA GLY A 137 -9.39 -0.96 -4.76
C GLY A 137 -7.94 -0.54 -4.51
N LYS A 138 -7.64 0.74 -4.77
CA LYS A 138 -6.36 1.32 -4.39
C LYS A 138 -6.29 1.37 -2.86
N LEU A 139 -5.30 0.71 -2.28
CA LEU A 139 -5.12 0.66 -0.84
C LEU A 139 -4.36 1.91 -0.36
N LYS A 140 -4.89 2.55 0.68
CA LYS A 140 -4.30 3.72 1.34
C LYS A 140 -4.32 3.54 2.84
N CYS A 141 -3.52 4.29 3.57
CA CYS A 141 -3.67 4.40 5.02
C CYS A 141 -4.90 5.25 5.37
N PRO A 142 -5.81 4.82 6.26
CA PRO A 142 -6.87 5.68 6.77
C PRO A 142 -6.32 6.93 7.47
N VAL A 143 -7.03 8.06 7.37
CA VAL A 143 -6.63 9.31 8.03
C VAL A 143 -6.52 9.10 9.54
N GLY A 144 -5.48 9.66 10.16
CA GLY A 144 -5.23 9.56 11.60
C GLY A 144 -4.52 8.27 12.03
N LEU A 145 -4.30 7.32 11.12
CA LEU A 145 -3.35 6.22 11.30
C LEU A 145 -2.08 6.50 10.49
N THR A 146 -1.03 5.74 10.77
CA THR A 146 0.25 5.84 10.05
C THR A 146 0.60 4.52 9.37
N LEU A 147 1.62 4.59 8.50
CA LEU A 147 2.20 3.41 7.88
C LEU A 147 3.18 2.76 8.86
N LYS A 148 3.06 1.45 9.03
CA LYS A 148 4.04 0.70 9.79
C LYS A 148 5.40 0.78 9.10
N SER A 149 6.41 1.25 9.82
CA SER A 149 7.79 1.23 9.33
C SER A 149 8.32 -0.21 9.35
N ASN A 150 8.94 -0.64 8.25
CA ASN A 150 9.66 -1.92 8.19
C ASN A 150 11.07 -1.77 8.75
#